data_AF-A0A2G8SMN9-F1
#
_entry.id   AF-A0A2G8SMN9-F1
#
_cell.length_a   1.000
_cell.length_b   1.000
_cell.length_c   1.000
_cell.angle_alpha   90.00
_cell.angle_beta   90.00
_cell.angle_gamma   90.00
#
_symmetry.space_group_name_H-M   'P 1'
#
loop_
_entity.id
_entity.type
_entity.pdbx_description
1 polymer ?
#
loop_
_entity_poly.entity_id
_entity_poly.type
_entity_poly.pdbx_seq_one_letter_code
_entity_poly.pdbx_strand_id
1 'polypeptide(L)'
;MEAEQRRRQAQQAIADREAAKARAVRIRFLEGLVKEERSRLRRRYSGRYWTVSDAINHFTTAGSAFDSARFTMENPPIFDKVPWPTLLPPWELKEEQVNWEQVESFFKKAYARMPTQDYKELVEKAHKRFHPDRWRARQFWKTIGDQEWVEKLDTVANKVSQAVSPIWIESRNM
;
A
#
# COMPACT_ATOMS: atom_id res chain seq x y z
N MET A 1 31.74 -12.51 -37.34
CA MET A 1 31.90 -12.36 -35.88
C MET A 1 31.68 -10.92 -35.44
N GLU A 2 32.54 -9.96 -35.82
CA GLU A 2 32.44 -8.56 -35.35
C GLU A 2 31.17 -7.81 -35.84
N ALA A 3 30.78 -8.00 -37.10
CA ALA A 3 29.57 -7.39 -37.66
C ALA A 3 28.27 -7.90 -37.00
N GLU A 4 28.26 -9.16 -36.57
CA GLU A 4 27.11 -9.76 -35.87
C GLU A 4 27.01 -9.25 -34.43
N GLN A 5 28.15 -9.09 -33.76
CA GLN A 5 28.22 -8.52 -32.42
C GLN A 5 27.76 -7.06 -32.40
N ARG A 6 28.15 -6.24 -33.40
CA ARG A 6 27.66 -4.86 -33.55
C ARG A 6 26.15 -4.79 -33.80
N ARG A 7 25.59 -5.71 -34.61
CA ARG A 7 24.14 -5.79 -34.83
C ARG A 7 23.38 -6.15 -33.55
N ARG A 8 23.87 -7.14 -32.78
CA ARG A 8 23.27 -7.52 -31.49
C ARG A 8 23.33 -6.37 -30.48
N GLN A 9 24.46 -5.67 -30.39
CA GLN A 9 24.59 -4.49 -29.51
C GLN A 9 23.65 -3.35 -29.92
N ALA A 10 23.52 -3.07 -31.22
CA ALA A 10 22.59 -2.04 -31.69
C ALA A 10 21.12 -2.42 -31.42
N GLN A 11 20.75 -3.69 -31.63
CA GLN A 11 19.40 -4.19 -31.29
C GLN A 11 19.12 -4.12 -29.80
N GLN A 12 20.09 -4.51 -28.95
CA GLN A 12 19.95 -4.40 -27.50
C GLN A 12 19.79 -2.94 -27.06
N ALA A 13 20.60 -2.03 -27.59
CA ALA A 13 20.51 -0.60 -27.26
C ALA A 13 19.16 0.02 -27.67
N ILE A 14 18.56 -0.42 -28.79
CA ILE A 14 17.22 -0.01 -29.21
C ILE A 14 16.18 -0.56 -28.21
N ALA A 15 16.24 -1.84 -27.89
CA ALA A 15 15.33 -2.49 -26.96
C ALA A 15 15.40 -1.86 -25.56
N ASP A 16 16.60 -1.59 -25.05
CA ASP A 16 16.81 -0.94 -23.75
C ASP A 16 16.24 0.48 -23.74
N ARG A 17 16.42 1.23 -24.84
CA ARG A 17 15.87 2.58 -24.97
C ARG A 17 14.35 2.58 -25.02
N GLU A 18 13.74 1.62 -25.70
CA GLU A 18 12.29 1.46 -25.75
C GLU A 18 11.72 1.04 -24.39
N ALA A 19 12.37 0.09 -23.71
CA ALA A 19 12.02 -0.33 -22.36
C ALA A 19 12.13 0.83 -21.36
N ALA A 20 13.20 1.63 -21.44
CA ALA A 20 13.38 2.81 -20.59
C ALA A 20 12.28 3.87 -20.83
N LYS A 21 11.90 4.11 -22.09
CA LYS A 21 10.78 5.01 -22.41
C LYS A 21 9.45 4.48 -21.87
N ALA A 22 9.16 3.19 -22.07
CA ALA A 22 7.95 2.56 -21.57
C ALA A 22 7.88 2.65 -20.03
N ARG A 23 8.99 2.35 -19.34
CA ARG A 23 9.10 2.50 -17.88
C ARG A 23 8.86 3.95 -17.45
N ALA A 24 9.46 4.92 -18.11
CA ALA A 24 9.27 6.34 -17.77
C ALA A 24 7.82 6.81 -17.94
N VAL A 25 7.14 6.37 -19.01
CA VAL A 25 5.70 6.63 -19.21
C VAL A 25 4.88 5.98 -18.09
N ARG A 26 5.22 4.74 -17.71
CA ARG A 26 4.53 4.02 -16.64
C ARG A 26 4.68 4.71 -15.28
N ILE A 27 5.90 5.12 -14.92
CA ILE A 27 6.17 5.83 -13.67
C ILE A 27 5.36 7.13 -13.62
N ARG A 28 5.37 7.94 -14.69
CA ARG A 28 4.57 9.18 -14.76
C ARG A 28 3.08 8.93 -14.57
N PHE A 29 2.57 7.84 -15.14
CA PHE A 29 1.18 7.44 -14.94
C PHE A 29 0.88 7.11 -13.47
N LEU A 30 1.73 6.32 -12.81
CA LEU A 30 1.58 5.98 -11.38
C LEU A 30 1.66 7.23 -10.49
N GLU A 31 2.61 8.13 -10.75
CA GLU A 31 2.73 9.42 -10.05
C GLU A 31 1.48 10.29 -10.23
N GLY A 32 0.91 10.30 -11.43
CA GLY A 32 -0.36 10.97 -11.72
C GLY A 32 -1.50 10.43 -10.85
N LEU A 33 -1.63 9.10 -10.76
CA LEU A 33 -2.64 8.46 -9.91
C LEU A 33 -2.43 8.75 -8.42
N VAL A 34 -1.18 8.74 -7.94
CA VAL A 34 -0.85 9.12 -6.56
C VAL A 34 -1.29 10.57 -6.28
N LYS A 35 -0.96 11.49 -7.18
CA LYS A 35 -1.34 12.90 -7.03
C LYS A 35 -2.86 13.09 -7.02
N GLU A 36 -3.56 12.39 -7.91
CA GLU A 36 -5.02 12.43 -7.99
C GLU A 36 -5.66 11.87 -6.72
N GLU A 37 -5.19 10.71 -6.25
CA GLU A 37 -5.70 10.05 -5.06
C GLU A 37 -5.47 10.89 -3.80
N ARG A 38 -4.27 11.48 -3.65
CA ARG A 38 -4.00 12.43 -2.56
C ARG A 38 -4.92 13.63 -2.61
N SER A 39 -5.16 14.18 -3.80
CA SER A 39 -6.09 15.29 -3.97
C SER A 39 -7.52 14.90 -3.60
N ARG A 40 -7.95 13.67 -3.95
CA ARG A 40 -9.24 13.10 -3.58
C ARG A 40 -9.38 12.95 -2.07
N LEU A 41 -8.39 12.36 -1.41
CA LEU A 41 -8.34 12.21 0.05
C LEU A 41 -8.35 13.57 0.75
N ARG A 42 -7.54 14.52 0.28
CA ARG A 42 -7.48 15.87 0.84
C ARG A 42 -8.82 16.61 0.71
N ARG A 43 -9.53 16.48 -0.42
CA ARG A 43 -10.89 17.02 -0.57
C ARG A 43 -11.90 16.32 0.33
N ARG A 44 -11.80 14.99 0.48
CA ARG A 44 -12.72 14.20 1.31
C ARG A 44 -12.65 14.61 2.78
N TYR A 45 -11.45 14.97 3.25
CA TYR A 45 -11.20 15.28 4.65
C TYR A 45 -10.83 16.74 4.90
N SER A 46 -10.96 17.62 3.89
CA SER A 46 -10.64 19.04 4.03
C SER A 46 -11.55 19.73 5.04
N GLY A 47 -10.98 20.64 5.83
CA GLY A 47 -11.74 21.54 6.70
C GLY A 47 -12.09 20.98 8.09
N ARG A 48 -11.60 19.79 8.45
CA ARG A 48 -11.78 19.23 9.80
C ARG A 48 -10.47 18.67 10.36
N TYR A 49 -10.36 18.66 11.70
CA TYR A 49 -9.25 18.01 12.39
C TYR A 49 -9.31 16.49 12.19
N TRP A 50 -8.17 15.88 11.86
CA TRP A 50 -8.06 14.43 11.73
C TRP A 50 -7.99 13.78 13.11
N THR A 51 -9.01 12.99 13.46
CA THR A 51 -9.11 12.34 14.78
C THR A 51 -8.76 10.86 14.72
N VAL A 52 -8.57 10.24 15.90
CA VAL A 52 -8.41 8.78 15.99
C VAL A 52 -9.62 8.04 15.40
N SER A 53 -10.83 8.53 15.64
CA SER A 53 -12.05 7.93 15.08
C SER A 53 -12.05 7.99 13.55
N ASP A 54 -11.50 9.06 12.97
CA ASP A 54 -11.35 9.18 11.52
C ASP A 54 -10.32 8.18 10.97
N ALA A 55 -9.20 7.99 11.68
CA ALA A 55 -8.20 6.99 11.32
C ALA A 55 -8.79 5.57 11.33
N ILE A 56 -9.54 5.20 12.38
CA ILE A 56 -10.20 3.90 12.48
C ILE A 56 -11.23 3.73 11.36
N ASN A 57 -12.09 4.73 11.14
CA ASN A 57 -13.11 4.67 10.10
C ASN A 57 -12.50 4.58 8.69
N HIS A 58 -11.43 5.34 8.44
CA HIS A 58 -10.69 5.27 7.19
C HIS A 58 -10.07 3.89 7.00
N PHE A 59 -9.35 3.36 7.99
CA PHE A 59 -8.75 2.03 7.92
C PHE A 59 -9.77 0.94 7.64
N THR A 60 -10.94 0.98 8.28
CA THR A 60 -12.02 0.00 8.07
C THR A 60 -12.64 0.15 6.68
N THR A 61 -13.02 1.37 6.28
CA THR A 61 -13.71 1.63 5.01
C THR A 61 -12.79 1.40 3.80
N ALA A 62 -11.58 1.98 3.83
CA ALA A 62 -10.56 1.75 2.81
C ALA A 62 -10.08 0.30 2.84
N GLY A 63 -10.08 -0.34 4.02
CA GLY A 63 -9.89 -1.76 4.23
C GLY A 63 -10.78 -2.63 3.36
N SER A 64 -12.09 -2.47 3.50
CA SER A 64 -13.06 -3.24 2.73
C SER A 64 -12.97 -2.96 1.24
N ALA A 65 -12.74 -1.70 0.84
CA ALA A 65 -12.54 -1.36 -0.57
C ALA A 65 -11.28 -2.01 -1.15
N PHE A 66 -10.17 -2.01 -0.42
CA PHE A 66 -8.92 -2.64 -0.83
C PHE A 66 -9.04 -4.16 -0.90
N ASP A 67 -9.76 -4.77 0.05
CA ASP A 67 -9.98 -6.22 0.10
C ASP A 67 -10.82 -6.75 -1.06
N SER A 68 -11.73 -5.94 -1.59
CA SER A 68 -12.60 -6.26 -2.72
C SER A 68 -12.07 -5.73 -4.06
N ALA A 69 -11.05 -4.87 -4.05
CA ALA A 69 -10.54 -4.23 -5.26
C ALA A 69 -9.94 -5.25 -6.25
N ARG A 70 -10.39 -5.16 -7.49
CA ARG A 70 -9.73 -5.78 -8.64
C ARG A 70 -8.73 -4.78 -9.23
N PHE A 71 -7.45 -5.00 -8.98
CA PHE A 71 -6.41 -4.15 -9.53
C PHE A 71 -6.17 -4.48 -11.01
N THR A 72 -5.99 -3.43 -11.81
CA THR A 72 -5.71 -3.51 -13.26
C THR A 72 -4.55 -2.59 -13.61
N MET A 73 -4.12 -2.55 -14.87
CA MET A 73 -3.08 -1.62 -15.30
C MET A 73 -3.53 -0.15 -15.21
N GLU A 74 -4.82 0.11 -15.39
CA GLU A 74 -5.47 1.42 -15.30
C GLU A 74 -5.78 1.79 -13.85
N ASN A 75 -6.02 0.79 -13.00
CA ASN A 75 -6.28 0.96 -11.57
C ASN A 75 -5.30 0.12 -10.73
N PRO A 76 -3.99 0.47 -10.71
CA PRO A 76 -3.00 -0.26 -9.94
C PRO A 76 -3.14 0.01 -8.44
N PRO A 77 -2.60 -0.90 -7.60
CA PRO A 77 -2.47 -0.68 -6.16
C PRO A 77 -1.31 0.29 -5.95
N ILE A 78 -1.64 1.55 -5.66
CA ILE A 78 -0.69 2.58 -5.26
C ILE A 78 -0.70 2.72 -3.73
N PHE A 79 0.36 3.28 -3.16
CA PHE A 79 0.54 3.43 -1.71
C PHE A 79 -0.69 4.04 -1.02
N ASP A 80 -1.25 5.11 -1.57
CA ASP A 80 -2.36 5.87 -0.99
C ASP A 80 -3.71 5.11 -1.03
N LYS A 81 -3.81 4.01 -1.78
CA LYS A 81 -4.99 3.12 -1.78
C LYS A 81 -4.92 2.02 -0.73
N VAL A 82 -3.74 1.79 -0.15
CA VAL A 82 -3.55 0.77 0.88
C VAL A 82 -3.99 1.37 2.22
N PRO A 83 -4.85 0.68 2.99
CA PRO A 83 -5.35 1.14 4.28
C PRO A 83 -4.29 0.92 5.36
N TRP A 84 -3.26 1.77 5.43
CA TRP A 84 -2.21 1.63 6.44
C TRP A 84 -2.75 1.91 7.85
N PRO A 85 -2.52 1.04 8.85
CA PRO A 85 -3.00 1.23 10.21
C PRO A 85 -2.12 2.26 10.93
N THR A 86 -2.31 3.55 10.64
CA THR A 86 -1.59 4.66 11.30
C THR A 86 -2.59 5.72 11.78
N LEU A 87 -2.17 6.55 12.72
CA LEU A 87 -2.97 7.71 13.17
C LEU A 87 -2.79 8.93 12.26
N LEU A 88 -1.88 8.86 11.29
CA LEU A 88 -1.59 9.96 10.38
C LEU A 88 -2.69 10.10 9.32
N PRO A 89 -2.95 11.32 8.83
CA PRO A 89 -3.89 11.52 7.74
C PRO A 89 -3.39 10.88 6.43
N PRO A 90 -4.23 10.15 5.68
CA PRO A 90 -3.77 9.38 4.52
C PRO A 90 -3.29 10.25 3.35
N TRP A 91 -3.65 11.54 3.30
CA TRP A 91 -3.14 12.46 2.27
C TRP A 91 -1.77 13.08 2.60
N GLU A 92 -1.30 12.91 3.84
CA GLU A 92 0.02 13.38 4.31
C GLU A 92 0.99 12.23 4.62
N LEU A 93 0.45 11.01 4.74
CA LEU A 93 1.23 9.81 5.03
C LEU A 93 2.25 9.49 3.91
N LYS A 94 3.47 9.19 4.34
CA LYS A 94 4.57 8.71 3.50
C LYS A 94 4.97 7.29 3.89
N GLU A 95 5.64 6.60 2.97
CA GLU A 95 6.10 5.21 3.13
C GLU A 95 6.97 5.03 4.38
N GLU A 96 7.88 5.97 4.65
CA GLU A 96 8.83 5.89 5.76
C GLU A 96 8.16 6.04 7.13
N GLN A 97 6.96 6.64 7.15
CA GLN A 97 6.19 6.86 8.37
C GLN A 97 5.35 5.63 8.75
N VAL A 98 5.19 4.66 7.85
CA VAL A 98 4.53 3.39 8.17
C VAL A 98 5.56 2.47 8.82
N ASN A 99 5.69 2.60 10.13
CA ASN A 99 6.61 1.84 10.96
C ASN A 99 5.88 1.18 12.14
N TRP A 100 6.61 0.36 12.88
CA TRP A 100 6.08 -0.44 13.97
C TRP A 100 5.35 0.40 15.03
N GLU A 101 5.96 1.50 15.46
CA GLU A 101 5.41 2.40 16.48
C GLU A 101 4.06 3.00 16.04
N GLN A 102 3.95 3.43 14.77
CA GLN A 102 2.68 3.96 14.26
C GLN A 102 1.57 2.91 14.21
N VAL A 103 1.92 1.66 13.85
CA VAL A 103 0.99 0.53 13.83
C VAL A 103 0.51 0.19 15.23
N GLU A 104 1.42 0.03 16.19
CA GLU A 104 1.07 -0.24 17.58
C GLU A 104 0.24 0.89 18.20
N SER A 105 0.61 2.14 17.94
CA SER A 105 -0.12 3.32 18.42
C SER A 105 -1.55 3.35 17.88
N PHE A 106 -1.74 3.02 16.59
CA PHE A 106 -3.06 2.89 16.00
C PHE A 106 -3.91 1.86 16.73
N PHE A 107 -3.42 0.62 16.90
CA PHE A 107 -4.20 -0.45 17.54
C PHE A 107 -4.44 -0.18 19.02
N LYS A 108 -3.46 0.38 19.75
CA LYS A 108 -3.65 0.81 21.15
C LYS A 108 -4.76 1.85 21.28
N LYS A 109 -4.80 2.85 20.39
CA LYS A 109 -5.84 3.88 20.39
C LYS A 109 -7.19 3.37 19.91
N ALA A 110 -7.21 2.35 19.06
CA ALA A 110 -8.41 1.65 18.62
C ALA A 110 -9.02 0.84 19.76
N TYR A 111 -8.24 0.04 20.48
CA TYR A 111 -8.69 -0.73 21.64
C TYR A 111 -9.39 0.16 22.68
N ALA A 112 -8.84 1.33 22.97
CA ALA A 112 -9.44 2.28 23.92
C ALA A 112 -10.76 2.94 23.45
N ARG A 113 -11.20 2.72 22.20
CA ARG A 113 -12.33 3.41 21.57
C ARG A 113 -13.43 2.50 21.06
N MET A 114 -13.26 1.19 21.11
CA MET A 114 -14.25 0.24 20.62
C MET A 114 -14.43 -0.92 21.60
N PRO A 115 -15.59 -1.58 21.58
CA PRO A 115 -15.80 -2.82 22.32
C PRO A 115 -14.73 -3.86 21.99
N THR A 116 -14.39 -4.70 22.97
CA THR A 116 -13.36 -5.74 22.83
C THR A 116 -13.61 -6.64 21.61
N GLN A 117 -14.87 -7.00 21.34
CA GLN A 117 -15.22 -7.86 20.20
C GLN A 117 -14.91 -7.17 18.85
N ASP A 118 -15.30 -5.91 18.69
CA ASP A 118 -15.03 -5.13 17.48
C ASP A 118 -13.52 -4.93 17.26
N TYR A 119 -12.77 -4.76 18.36
CA TYR A 119 -11.31 -4.69 18.29
C TYR A 119 -10.69 -5.98 17.79
N LYS A 120 -11.10 -7.15 18.32
CA LYS A 120 -10.62 -8.46 17.86
C LYS A 120 -10.87 -8.63 16.35
N GLU A 121 -12.05 -8.28 15.88
CA GLU A 121 -12.37 -8.34 14.45
C GLU A 121 -11.53 -7.38 13.60
N LEU A 122 -11.29 -6.16 14.09
CA LEU A 122 -10.44 -5.18 13.40
C LEU A 122 -9.01 -5.72 13.22
N VAL A 123 -8.43 -6.26 14.29
CA VAL A 123 -7.08 -6.83 14.29
C VAL A 123 -7.01 -8.07 13.40
N GLU A 124 -8.00 -8.96 13.46
CA GLU A 124 -8.05 -10.14 12.58
C GLU A 124 -8.12 -9.74 11.09
N LYS A 125 -8.95 -8.74 10.75
CA LYS A 125 -9.02 -8.20 9.38
C LYS A 125 -7.69 -7.59 8.96
N ALA A 126 -7.01 -6.86 9.84
CA ALA A 126 -5.68 -6.31 9.58
C ALA A 126 -4.65 -7.42 9.33
N HIS A 127 -4.59 -8.42 10.20
CA HIS A 127 -3.66 -9.55 10.10
C HIS A 127 -3.85 -10.30 8.77
N LYS A 128 -5.10 -10.61 8.40
CA LYS A 128 -5.43 -11.23 7.11
C LYS A 128 -5.11 -10.34 5.93
N ARG A 129 -5.27 -9.02 6.04
CA ARG A 129 -5.05 -8.07 4.95
C ARG A 129 -3.57 -7.92 4.62
N PHE A 130 -2.72 -7.85 5.65
CA PHE A 130 -1.28 -7.69 5.49
C PHE A 130 -0.50 -9.00 5.44
N HIS A 131 -1.18 -10.15 5.50
CA HIS A 131 -0.53 -11.46 5.40
C HIS A 131 0.30 -11.57 4.10
N PRO A 132 1.58 -11.98 4.18
CA PRO A 132 2.48 -12.03 3.02
C PRO A 132 1.95 -12.89 1.87
N ASP A 133 1.31 -14.04 2.18
CA ASP A 133 0.72 -14.89 1.13
C ASP A 133 -0.40 -14.17 0.37
N ARG A 134 -1.21 -13.36 1.05
CA ARG A 134 -2.33 -12.64 0.41
C ARG A 134 -1.81 -11.52 -0.49
N TRP A 135 -0.75 -10.83 -0.07
CA TRP A 135 -0.08 -9.83 -0.89
C TRP A 135 0.56 -10.47 -2.13
N ARG A 136 1.29 -11.58 -1.97
CA ARG A 136 1.85 -12.35 -3.08
C ARG A 136 0.78 -12.84 -4.07
N ALA A 137 -0.35 -13.34 -3.56
CA ALA A 137 -1.46 -13.83 -4.38
C ALA A 137 -2.12 -12.74 -5.25
N ARG A 138 -2.01 -11.45 -4.88
CA ARG A 138 -2.55 -10.34 -5.68
C ARG A 138 -1.71 -9.97 -6.89
N GLN A 139 -0.49 -10.50 -7.01
CA GLN A 139 0.38 -10.35 -8.20
C GLN A 139 0.54 -8.89 -8.66
N PHE A 140 0.84 -7.97 -7.74
CA PHE A 140 0.92 -6.53 -8.02
C PHE A 140 1.90 -6.16 -9.14
N TRP A 141 2.94 -6.96 -9.37
CA TRP A 141 3.82 -6.77 -10.53
C TRP A 141 3.08 -6.78 -11.87
N LYS A 142 2.02 -7.60 -12.01
CA LYS A 142 1.21 -7.68 -13.25
C LYS A 142 0.42 -6.42 -13.54
N THR A 143 0.11 -5.65 -12.50
CA THR A 143 -0.71 -4.44 -12.60
C THR A 143 0.18 -3.20 -12.57
N ILE A 144 1.22 -3.16 -11.76
CA ILE A 144 2.14 -2.01 -11.63
C ILE A 144 3.14 -1.98 -12.79
N GLY A 145 3.72 -3.12 -13.17
CA GLY A 145 4.70 -3.20 -14.26
C GLY A 145 6.07 -2.58 -13.95
N ASP A 146 6.31 -2.16 -12.71
CA ASP A 146 7.57 -1.63 -12.23
C ASP A 146 7.95 -2.31 -10.91
N GLN A 147 9.12 -2.95 -10.89
CA GLN A 147 9.57 -3.76 -9.78
C GLN A 147 9.89 -2.91 -8.54
N GLU A 148 10.48 -1.73 -8.72
CA GLU A 148 10.86 -0.84 -7.61
C GLU A 148 9.61 -0.37 -6.84
N TRP A 149 8.53 -0.05 -7.57
CA TRP A 149 7.25 0.31 -6.95
C TRP A 149 6.61 -0.85 -6.18
N VAL A 150 6.67 -2.08 -6.72
CA VAL A 150 6.17 -3.28 -6.04
C VAL A 150 6.98 -3.54 -4.76
N GLU A 151 8.31 -3.49 -4.85
CA GLU A 151 9.21 -3.72 -3.72
C GLU A 151 9.00 -2.72 -2.59
N LYS A 152 8.75 -1.44 -2.91
CA LYS A 152 8.38 -0.43 -1.91
C LYS A 152 7.10 -0.79 -1.17
N LEU A 153 6.04 -1.15 -1.89
CA LEU A 153 4.76 -1.55 -1.30
C LEU A 153 4.90 -2.80 -0.44
N ASP A 154 5.57 -3.84 -0.95
CA ASP A 154 5.80 -5.09 -0.23
C ASP A 154 6.64 -4.87 1.03
N THR A 155 7.66 -4.01 0.96
CA THR A 155 8.49 -3.65 2.12
C THR A 155 7.66 -3.05 3.24
N VAL A 156 6.80 -2.09 2.91
CA VAL A 156 5.92 -1.45 3.91
C VAL A 156 4.89 -2.45 4.45
N ALA A 157 4.28 -3.25 3.58
CA ALA A 157 3.31 -4.26 3.99
C ALA A 157 3.89 -5.32 4.91
N ASN A 158 5.12 -5.76 4.65
CA ASN A 158 5.82 -6.72 5.50
C ASN A 158 6.09 -6.14 6.89
N LYS A 159 6.49 -4.86 6.99
CA LYS A 159 6.63 -4.19 8.30
C LYS A 159 5.31 -4.19 9.07
N VAL A 160 4.21 -3.83 8.41
CA VAL A 160 2.87 -3.85 9.02
C VAL A 160 2.48 -5.26 9.42
N SER A 161 2.73 -6.27 8.57
CA SER A 161 2.44 -7.67 8.88
C SER A 161 3.18 -8.10 10.14
N GLN A 162 4.48 -7.80 10.25
CA GLN A 162 5.27 -8.16 11.42
C GLN A 162 4.77 -7.46 12.69
N ALA A 163 4.38 -6.20 12.60
CA ALA A 163 3.83 -5.43 13.72
C ALA A 163 2.44 -5.92 14.16
N VAL A 164 1.58 -6.33 13.23
CA VAL A 164 0.23 -6.80 13.52
C VAL A 164 0.21 -8.22 14.09
N SER A 165 1.15 -9.08 13.72
CA SER A 165 1.20 -10.48 14.19
C SER A 165 1.15 -10.64 15.73
N PRO A 166 2.01 -9.99 16.54
CA PRO A 166 1.92 -10.10 17.99
C PRO A 166 0.61 -9.52 18.54
N ILE A 167 0.15 -8.39 18.01
CA ILE A 167 -1.12 -7.76 18.40
C ILE A 167 -2.30 -8.71 18.17
N TRP A 168 -2.28 -9.44 17.06
CA TRP A 168 -3.30 -10.45 16.74
C TRP A 168 -3.27 -11.62 17.71
N ILE A 169 -2.10 -12.14 18.04
CA ILE A 169 -1.94 -13.21 19.04
C ILE A 169 -2.51 -12.75 20.39
N GLU A 170 -2.14 -11.56 20.86
CA GLU A 170 -2.63 -10.99 22.11
C GLU A 170 -4.15 -10.79 22.10
N SER A 171 -4.70 -10.24 21.01
CA SER A 171 -6.13 -9.97 20.89
C SER A 171 -6.99 -11.22 21.03
N ARG A 172 -6.47 -12.40 20.66
CA ARG A 172 -7.19 -13.67 20.80
C ARG A 172 -7.30 -14.17 22.25
N ASN A 173 -6.43 -13.68 23.12
CA ASN A 173 -6.37 -14.06 24.54
C ASN A 173 -7.05 -13.04 25.47
N MET A 174 -7.61 -11.95 24.92
CA MET A 174 -8.36 -10.93 25.66
C MET A 174 -9.77 -11.37 26.05
#